data_AF-A0A7K3NJC9-F1
#
_entry.id   AF-A0A7K3NJC9-F1
#
_cell.length_a   1.000
_cell.length_b   1.000
_cell.length_c   1.000
_cell.angle_alpha   90.00
_cell.angle_beta   90.00
_cell.angle_gamma   90.00
#
_symmetry.space_group_name_H-M   'P 1'
#
loop_
_entity.id
_entity.type
_entity.pdbx_description
1 polymer ?
#
loop_
_entity_poly.entity_id
_entity_poly.type
_entity_poly.pdbx_seq_one_letter_code
_entity_poly.pdbx_strand_id
1 'polypeptide(L)'
;MAEYVPVPIEAAKRIAEDYDKEQVIIIAYDDKHQLKHCTTYGKTLRDAALAAAVGAHLKAWLGFPEEYCKVLPARVLKAIEAFEANEEK
;
A
#
# COMPACT_ATOMS: atom_id res chain seq x y z
N MET A 1 12.50 -9.85 23.45
CA MET A 1 11.16 -9.47 22.94
C MET A 1 11.07 -9.98 21.51
N ALA A 2 10.01 -10.69 21.12
CA ALA A 2 9.90 -11.16 19.74
C ALA A 2 9.72 -9.97 18.79
N GLU A 3 10.36 -10.03 17.63
CA GLU A 3 10.45 -8.95 16.63
C GLU A 3 9.08 -8.57 16.05
N TYR A 4 8.97 -7.32 15.57
CA TYR A 4 7.82 -6.85 14.82
C TYR A 4 7.67 -7.64 13.51
N VAL A 5 6.45 -8.09 13.22
CA VAL A 5 6.14 -8.85 11.99
C VAL A 5 5.15 -8.04 11.14
N PRO A 6 5.58 -7.42 10.03
CA PRO A 6 4.66 -6.71 9.15
C PRO A 6 3.73 -7.68 8.45
N VAL A 7 2.50 -7.24 8.16
CA VAL A 7 1.60 -8.00 7.26
C VAL A 7 2.16 -7.92 5.84
N PRO A 8 2.61 -9.04 5.24
CA PRO A 8 3.25 -9.01 3.93
C PRO A 8 2.21 -8.77 2.81
N ILE A 9 2.67 -8.28 1.65
CA ILE A 9 1.78 -8.01 0.50
C ILE A 9 1.11 -9.28 -0.01
N GLU A 10 1.75 -10.45 0.15
CA GLU A 10 1.22 -11.75 -0.20
C GLU A 10 -0.05 -12.08 0.58
N ALA A 11 -0.17 -11.62 1.83
CA ALA A 11 -1.40 -11.81 2.61
C ALA A 11 -2.54 -10.97 2.04
N ALA A 12 -2.28 -9.71 1.68
CA ALA A 12 -3.27 -8.86 1.01
C ALA A 12 -3.67 -9.41 -0.37
N LYS A 13 -2.71 -9.97 -1.12
CA LYS A 13 -2.98 -10.64 -2.40
C LYS A 13 -3.86 -11.87 -2.22
N ARG A 14 -3.61 -12.72 -1.22
CA ARG A 14 -4.47 -13.88 -0.93
C ARG A 14 -5.90 -13.47 -0.63
N ILE A 15 -6.11 -12.44 0.20
CA ILE A 15 -7.45 -11.90 0.47
C ILE A 15 -8.12 -11.43 -0.84
N ALA A 16 -7.36 -10.78 -1.73
CA ALA A 16 -7.90 -10.33 -3.00
C ALA A 16 -8.35 -11.51 -3.89
N GLU A 17 -7.58 -12.60 -3.91
CA GLU A 17 -7.87 -13.80 -4.69
C GLU A 17 -9.03 -14.61 -4.08
N ASP A 18 -9.01 -14.85 -2.77
CA ASP A 18 -10.00 -15.67 -2.06
C ASP A 18 -11.41 -15.06 -2.09
N TYR A 19 -11.49 -13.72 -2.13
CA TYR A 19 -12.76 -12.98 -2.07
C TYR A 19 -13.09 -12.25 -3.37
N ASP A 20 -12.34 -12.44 -4.45
CA ASP A 20 -12.50 -11.76 -5.75
C ASP A 20 -12.61 -10.23 -5.60
N LYS A 21 -11.49 -9.60 -5.23
CA LYS A 21 -11.38 -8.14 -5.02
C LYS A 21 -10.25 -7.57 -5.87
N GLU A 22 -10.48 -6.38 -6.42
CA GLU A 22 -9.52 -5.67 -7.27
C GLU A 22 -8.45 -4.94 -6.45
N GLN A 23 -8.77 -4.57 -5.22
CA GLN A 23 -7.87 -3.89 -4.29
C GLN A 23 -8.11 -4.35 -2.85
N VAL A 24 -7.03 -4.38 -2.06
CA VAL A 24 -7.07 -4.71 -0.65
C VAL A 24 -6.19 -3.72 0.11
N ILE A 25 -6.74 -3.14 1.16
CA ILE A 25 -6.01 -2.27 2.08
C ILE A 25 -6.14 -2.88 3.47
N ILE A 26 -5.02 -3.27 4.06
CA ILE A 26 -4.95 -3.81 5.41
C ILE A 26 -4.40 -2.72 6.32
N ILE A 27 -5.15 -2.39 7.37
CA ILE A 27 -4.68 -1.61 8.51
C ILE A 27 -4.65 -2.53 9.71
N ALA A 28 -3.54 -2.51 10.44
CA ALA A 28 -3.39 -3.25 11.68
C ALA A 28 -2.72 -2.39 12.75
N TYR A 29 -2.97 -2.72 14.01
CA TYR A 29 -2.28 -2.14 15.15
C TYR A 29 -1.66 -3.28 15.96
N ASP A 30 -0.35 -3.18 16.19
CA ASP A 30 0.41 -4.09 17.02
C ASP A 30 0.61 -3.45 18.39
N ASP A 31 -0.25 -3.82 19.34
CA ASP A 31 -0.21 -3.32 20.72
C ASP A 31 1.09 -3.68 21.44
N LYS A 32 1.73 -4.81 21.10
CA LYS A 32 2.97 -5.23 21.74
C LYS A 32 4.14 -4.29 21.43
N HIS A 33 4.18 -3.76 20.22
CA HIS A 33 5.22 -2.83 19.76
C HIS A 33 4.73 -1.37 19.71
N GLN A 34 3.45 -1.12 19.97
CA GLN A 34 2.79 0.18 19.84
C GLN A 34 2.92 0.76 18.42
N LEU A 35 2.89 -0.10 17.39
CA LEU A 35 3.07 0.28 15.99
C LEU A 35 1.78 0.09 15.19
N LYS A 36 1.56 1.02 14.25
CA LYS A 36 0.50 0.89 13.25
C LYS A 36 1.11 0.38 11.95
N HIS A 37 0.42 -0.53 11.28
CA HIS A 37 0.85 -1.15 10.03
C HIS A 37 -0.16 -0.90 8.92
N CYS A 38 0.33 -0.74 7.70
CA CYS A 38 -0.50 -0.58 6.51
C CYS A 38 0.11 -1.32 5.32
N THR A 39 -0.66 -2.22 4.71
CA THR A 39 -0.30 -2.91 3.46
C THR A 39 -1.38 -2.65 2.43
N THR A 40 -0.97 -2.25 1.22
CA THR A 40 -1.88 -2.02 0.11
C THR A 40 -1.57 -2.98 -1.03
N TYR A 41 -2.62 -3.47 -1.68
CA TYR A 41 -2.54 -4.34 -2.85
C TYR A 41 -3.58 -3.87 -3.88
N GLY A 42 -3.24 -4.01 -5.16
CA GLY A 42 -4.17 -3.86 -6.27
C GLY A 42 -3.86 -4.88 -7.36
N LYS A 43 -4.85 -5.26 -8.16
CA LYS A 43 -4.67 -6.21 -9.26
C LYS A 43 -3.92 -5.55 -10.42
N THR A 44 -4.43 -4.43 -10.93
CA THR A 44 -3.82 -3.63 -12.00
C THR A 44 -2.95 -2.49 -11.47
N LEU A 45 -2.24 -1.77 -12.37
CA LEU A 45 -1.50 -0.56 -12.00
C LEU A 45 -2.43 0.53 -11.46
N ARG A 46 -3.62 0.70 -12.07
CA ARG A 46 -4.66 1.63 -11.62
C ARG A 46 -5.12 1.28 -10.21
N ASP A 47 -5.41 0.01 -9.95
CA ASP A 47 -5.87 -0.45 -8.64
C ASP A 47 -4.78 -0.26 -7.58
N ALA A 48 -3.49 -0.45 -7.93
CA ALA A 48 -2.39 -0.14 -7.03
C ALA A 48 -2.35 1.33 -6.64
N ALA A 49 -2.49 2.21 -7.63
CA ALA A 49 -2.44 3.65 -7.42
C ALA A 49 -3.60 4.10 -6.52
N LEU A 50 -4.81 3.60 -6.78
CA LEU A 50 -5.97 3.84 -5.92
C LEU A 50 -5.77 3.28 -4.51
N ALA A 51 -5.34 2.02 -4.37
CA ALA A 51 -5.11 1.40 -3.07
C ALA A 51 -4.06 2.17 -2.25
N ALA A 52 -3.00 2.66 -2.91
CA ALA A 52 -1.99 3.48 -2.28
C ALA A 52 -2.52 4.86 -1.84
N ALA A 53 -3.33 5.52 -2.68
CA ALA A 53 -3.98 6.78 -2.34
C ALA A 53 -4.94 6.61 -1.14
N VAL A 54 -5.75 5.55 -1.13
CA VAL A 54 -6.63 5.21 0.00
C VAL A 54 -5.80 4.92 1.25
N GLY A 55 -4.73 4.13 1.12
CA GLY A 55 -3.81 3.83 2.21
C GLY A 55 -3.16 5.08 2.81
N ALA A 56 -2.75 6.03 1.97
CA ALA A 56 -2.24 7.34 2.36
C ALA A 56 -3.26 8.15 3.18
N HIS A 57 -4.51 8.23 2.71
CA HIS A 57 -5.60 8.88 3.44
C HIS A 57 -5.87 8.22 4.79
N LEU A 58 -5.91 6.89 4.85
CA LEU A 58 -6.13 6.16 6.10
C LEU A 58 -4.98 6.36 7.09
N LYS A 59 -3.73 6.34 6.61
CA LYS A 59 -2.55 6.63 7.45
C LYS A 59 -2.62 8.03 8.05
N ALA A 60 -2.97 9.04 7.25
CA ALA A 60 -3.14 10.41 7.72
C ALA A 60 -4.26 10.51 8.77
N TRP A 61 -5.42 9.90 8.49
CA TRP A 61 -6.55 9.87 9.41
C TRP A 61 -6.23 9.17 10.74
N LEU A 62 -5.44 8.10 10.69
CA LEU A 62 -4.98 7.35 11.85
C LEU A 62 -3.79 7.99 12.55
N GLY A 63 -3.27 9.14 12.10
CA GLY A 63 -2.15 9.84 12.72
C GLY A 63 -0.81 9.10 12.59
N PHE A 64 -0.54 8.52 11.41
CA PHE A 64 0.83 8.14 11.05
C PHE A 64 1.68 9.39 10.78
N PRO A 65 3.02 9.31 10.92
CA PRO A 65 3.91 10.38 10.47
C PRO A 65 3.72 10.70 8.99
N GLU A 66 3.80 11.99 8.64
CA GLU A 66 3.47 12.50 7.29
C GLU A 66 4.32 11.84 6.18
N GLU A 67 5.57 11.50 6.48
CA GLU A 67 6.48 10.82 5.56
C GLU A 67 5.93 9.50 5.01
N TYR A 68 5.10 8.79 5.79
CA TYR A 68 4.51 7.52 5.39
C TYR A 68 3.18 7.67 4.65
N CYS A 69 2.63 8.88 4.59
CA CYS A 69 1.33 9.20 4.00
C CYS A 69 1.42 9.56 2.50
N LYS A 70 2.60 9.54 1.88
CA LYS A 70 2.79 9.96 0.47
C LYS A 70 3.51 8.90 -0.39
N VAL A 71 3.54 7.65 0.06
CA VAL A 71 4.31 6.58 -0.59
C VAL A 71 3.47 5.86 -1.65
N LEU A 72 3.88 5.99 -2.93
CA LEU A 72 3.36 5.19 -4.03
C LEU A 72 4.13 3.86 -4.17
N PRO A 73 3.50 2.77 -4.65
CA PRO A 73 4.19 1.51 -4.88
C PRO A 73 5.23 1.62 -5.99
N ALA A 74 6.36 0.90 -5.87
CA ALA A 74 7.44 0.91 -6.85
C ALA A 74 6.97 0.62 -8.29
N ARG A 75 5.99 -0.26 -8.46
CA ARG A 75 5.43 -0.57 -9.80
C ARG A 75 4.68 0.61 -10.43
N VAL A 76 4.08 1.48 -9.61
CA VAL A 76 3.38 2.68 -10.08
C VAL A 76 4.38 3.75 -10.44
N LEU A 77 5.41 3.96 -9.59
CA LEU A 77 6.50 4.89 -9.87
C LEU A 77 7.19 4.58 -11.20
N LYS A 78 7.55 3.31 -11.42
CA LYS A 78 8.14 2.86 -12.70
C LYS A 78 7.25 3.12 -13.91
N ALA A 79 5.94 3.02 -13.75
CA ALA A 79 4.99 3.27 -14.84
C ALA A 79 4.89 4.77 -15.17
N ILE A 80 4.98 5.63 -14.16
CA ILE A 80 5.02 7.10 -14.35
C ILE A 80 6.29 7.50 -15.08
N GLU A 81 7.46 7.04 -14.59
CA GLU A 81 8.76 7.31 -15.23
C GLU A 81 8.79 6.88 -16.70
N ALA A 82 8.22 5.71 -17.01
CA ALA A 82 8.13 5.20 -18.38
C ALA A 82 7.18 6.01 -19.27
N PHE A 83 6.14 6.62 -18.70
CA PHE A 83 5.21 7.47 -19.45
C PHE A 83 5.88 8.81 -19.79
N GLU A 84 6.52 9.45 -18.81
CA GLU A 84 7.22 10.73 -18.98
C GLU A 84 8.34 10.63 -20.03
N ALA A 85 9.13 9.55 -20.00
CA ALA A 85 10.20 9.30 -20.97
C ALA A 85 9.73 9.08 -22.42
N ASN A 86 8.42 8.83 -22.63
CA ASN A 86 7.82 8.67 -23.95
C ASN A 86 7.15 9.95 -24.46
N GLU A 87 6.76 10.89 -23.58
CA GLU A 87 6.24 12.21 -23.99
C GLU A 87 7.36 13.19 -24.37
N GLU A 88 8.58 12.98 -23.88
CA GLU A 88 9.77 13.78 -24.26
C GLU A 88 10.41 13.36 -25.60
N LYS A 89 9.80 12.43 -26.35
CA LYS A 89 10.27 11.94 -27.65
C LYS A 89 9.32 12.31 -28.79
#